data_AF-A0A482V8L3-F1
#
_entry.id   AF-A0A482V8L3-F1
#
_cell.length_a   1.000
_cell.length_b   1.000
_cell.length_c   1.000
_cell.angle_alpha   90.00
_cell.angle_beta   90.00
_cell.angle_gamma   90.00
#
_symmetry.space_group_name_H-M   'P 1'
#
loop_
_entity.id
_entity.type
_entity.pdbx_description
1 polymer ?
#
loop_
_entity_poly.entity_id
_entity_poly.type
_entity_poly.pdbx_seq_one_letter_code
_entity_poly.pdbx_strand_id
1 'polypeptide(L)'
;MFTQVHKTFMIESYFRNGRKVEGEWQYSVSDCLEEFRNEFLNFAVDENPFRCTLRRVVQIFRDTRSVGRKEDTGLTTKPTPELTENVRQIMNDAP
;
A
#
# COMPACT_ATOMS: atom_id res chain seq x y z
N MET A 1 -6.11 -16.77 6.23
CA MET A 1 -6.62 -15.38 6.00
C MET A 1 -5.54 -14.40 6.43
N PHE A 2 -5.28 -13.34 5.67
CA PHE A 2 -4.25 -12.35 6.03
C PHE A 2 -4.72 -11.45 7.17
N THR A 3 -3.92 -11.35 8.22
CA THR A 3 -4.15 -10.49 9.37
C THR A 3 -3.86 -9.03 9.02
N GLN A 4 -4.17 -8.10 9.93
CA GLN A 4 -3.82 -6.70 9.75
C GLN A 4 -2.29 -6.51 9.65
N VAL A 5 -1.52 -7.22 10.48
CA VAL A 5 -0.05 -7.21 10.46
C VAL A 5 0.47 -7.66 9.10
N HIS A 6 -0.08 -8.74 8.52
CA HIS A 6 0.33 -9.21 7.20
C HIS A 6 0.06 -8.15 6.11
N LYS A 7 -1.08 -7.46 6.17
CA LYS A 7 -1.45 -6.43 5.18
C LYS A 7 -0.57 -5.18 5.30
N THR A 8 -0.24 -4.77 6.53
CA THR A 8 0.70 -3.67 6.77
C THR A 8 2.06 -3.99 6.19
N PHE A 9 2.60 -5.17 6.52
CA PHE A 9 3.88 -5.61 5.97
C PHE A 9 3.87 -5.64 4.44
N MET A 10 2.81 -6.19 3.82
CA MET A 10 2.69 -6.24 2.35
C MET A 10 2.79 -4.85 1.72
N ILE A 11 2.12 -3.86 2.29
CA ILE A 11 2.14 -2.48 1.78
C ILE A 11 3.54 -1.88 1.95
N GLU A 12 4.10 -1.99 3.15
CA GLU A 12 5.43 -1.43 3.47
C GLU A 12 6.50 -2.05 2.57
N SER A 13 6.57 -3.38 2.50
CA SER A 13 7.52 -4.12 1.67
C SER A 13 7.34 -3.80 0.18
N TYR A 14 6.10 -3.74 -0.32
CA TYR A 14 5.83 -3.42 -1.73
C TYR A 14 6.32 -2.02 -2.12
N PHE A 15 6.08 -1.01 -1.29
CA PHE A 15 6.55 0.35 -1.56
C PHE A 15 8.05 0.52 -1.30
N ARG A 16 8.60 -0.14 -0.28
CA ARG A 16 10.04 -0.13 0.04
C ARG A 16 10.88 -0.72 -1.10
N ASN A 17 10.37 -1.78 -1.74
CA ASN A 17 11.01 -2.42 -2.90
C ASN A 17 10.73 -1.72 -4.22
N GLY A 18 10.05 -0.57 -4.19
CA GLY A 18 9.88 0.28 -5.35
C GLY A 18 11.23 0.77 -5.87
N ARG A 19 11.49 0.56 -7.16
CA ARG A 19 12.70 1.06 -7.83
C ARG A 19 12.29 2.11 -8.86
N LYS A 20 13.04 3.20 -8.92
CA LYS A 20 12.84 4.22 -9.95
C LYS A 20 13.67 3.88 -11.17
N VAL A 21 13.01 3.50 -12.25
CA VAL A 21 13.64 3.14 -13.54
C VAL A 21 13.13 4.13 -14.57
N GLU A 22 14.05 4.87 -15.20
CA GLU A 22 13.73 5.89 -16.21
C GLU A 22 12.71 6.95 -15.76
N GLY A 23 12.64 7.24 -14.46
CA GLY A 23 11.70 8.21 -13.90
C GLY A 23 10.40 7.60 -13.39
N GLU A 24 10.09 6.36 -13.74
CA GLU A 24 8.89 5.64 -13.32
C GLU A 24 9.17 4.73 -12.12
N TRP A 25 8.22 4.68 -11.18
CA TRP A 25 8.28 3.74 -10.06
C TRP A 25 7.80 2.36 -10.51
N GLN A 26 8.71 1.41 -10.53
CA GLN A 26 8.42 0.00 -10.75
C GLN A 26 8.38 -0.73 -9.40
N TYR A 27 7.36 -1.57 -9.21
CA TYR A 27 7.17 -2.33 -7.99
C TYR A 27 7.14 -3.82 -8.30
N SER A 28 7.93 -4.61 -7.56
CA SER A 28 8.01 -6.06 -7.74
C SER A 28 7.12 -6.78 -6.73
N VAL A 29 6.13 -7.51 -7.23
CA VAL A 29 5.32 -8.43 -6.38
C VAL A 29 6.18 -9.58 -5.88
N SER A 30 7.14 -10.05 -6.68
CA SER A 30 8.02 -11.16 -6.34
C SER A 30 8.95 -10.81 -5.17
N ASP A 31 9.59 -9.63 -5.22
CA ASP A 31 10.48 -9.17 -4.15
C ASP A 31 9.69 -9.03 -2.83
N CYS A 32 8.47 -8.49 -2.92
CA CYS A 32 7.57 -8.35 -1.76
C CYS A 32 7.13 -9.73 -1.20
N LEU A 33 6.84 -10.71 -2.06
CA LEU A 33 6.48 -12.06 -1.64
C LEU A 33 7.64 -12.79 -0.98
N GLU A 34 8.85 -12.62 -1.50
CA GLU A 34 10.06 -13.22 -0.92
C GLU A 34 10.32 -12.68 0.48
N GLU A 35 10.28 -11.37 0.66
CA GLU A 35 10.40 -10.75 1.98
C GLU A 35 9.29 -11.19 2.94
N PHE A 36 8.05 -11.29 2.43
CA PHE A 36 6.92 -11.75 3.25
C PHE A 36 7.14 -13.20 3.74
N ARG A 37 7.67 -14.08 2.89
CA ARG A 37 7.98 -15.46 3.27
C ARG A 37 9.10 -15.53 4.31
N ASN A 38 10.10 -14.67 4.19
CA ASN A 38 11.21 -14.59 5.14
C ASN A 38 10.77 -14.05 6.51
N GLU A 39 9.86 -13.07 6.54
CA GLU A 39 9.31 -12.52 7.79
C GLU A 39 8.32 -13.48 8.45
N PHE A 40 7.43 -14.10 7.67
CA PHE A 40 6.36 -14.98 8.16
C PHE A 40 6.60 -16.43 7.76
N LEU A 41 7.71 -17.02 8.22
CA LEU A 41 8.13 -18.40 7.91
C LEU A 41 7.04 -19.45 8.18
N ASN A 42 6.17 -19.21 9.16
CA ASN A 42 5.07 -20.11 9.54
C ASN A 42 3.79 -19.90 8.71
N PHE A 43 3.76 -18.90 7.83
CA PHE A 43 2.59 -18.58 7.02
C PHE A 43 2.79 -19.11 5.59
N ALA A 44 2.33 -20.34 5.35
CA ALA A 44 2.33 -20.93 4.02
C ALA A 44 1.42 -20.12 3.09
N VAL A 45 2.02 -19.45 2.11
CA VAL A 45 1.29 -18.59 1.16
C VAL A 45 1.70 -18.88 -0.27
N ASP A 46 0.68 -19.20 -1.07
CA ASP A 46 0.80 -19.31 -2.51
C ASP A 46 0.83 -17.92 -3.16
N GLU A 47 1.52 -17.81 -4.29
CA GLU A 47 1.71 -16.54 -5.00
C GLU A 47 0.38 -15.89 -5.42
N ASN A 48 -0.58 -16.68 -5.91
CA ASN A 48 -1.85 -16.16 -6.39
C ASN A 48 -2.69 -15.48 -5.27
N PRO A 49 -2.98 -16.15 -4.13
CA PRO A 49 -3.62 -15.52 -2.98
C PRO A 49 -2.89 -14.29 -2.46
N PHE A 50 -1.55 -14.32 -2.44
CA PHE A 50 -0.73 -13.18 -2.04
C PHE A 50 -0.94 -12.00 -2.98
N ARG A 51 -0.76 -12.21 -4.29
CA ARG A 51 -0.89 -11.16 -5.32
C ARG A 51 -2.28 -10.54 -5.32
N CYS A 52 -3.33 -11.34 -5.20
CA CYS A 52 -4.70 -10.85 -5.10
C CYS A 52 -4.92 -9.97 -3.85
N THR A 53 -4.36 -10.39 -2.71
CA THR A 53 -4.46 -9.61 -1.47
C THR A 53 -3.65 -8.33 -1.56
N LEU A 54 -2.40 -8.41 -2.01
CA LEU A 54 -1.51 -7.27 -2.20
C LEU A 54 -2.15 -6.21 -3.10
N ARG A 55 -2.66 -6.61 -4.27
CA ARG A 55 -3.34 -5.70 -5.20
C ARG A 55 -4.51 -4.99 -4.53
N ARG A 56 -5.32 -5.72 -3.77
CA ARG A 56 -6.47 -5.16 -3.06
C ARG A 56 -6.04 -4.16 -1.99
N VAL A 57 -5.05 -4.48 -1.16
CA VAL A 57 -4.64 -3.60 -0.06
C VAL A 57 -3.88 -2.38 -0.56
N VAL A 58 -3.07 -2.52 -1.61
CA VAL A 58 -2.42 -1.39 -2.29
C VAL A 58 -3.45 -0.45 -2.92
N GLN A 59 -4.50 -1.00 -3.55
CA GLN A 59 -5.58 -0.18 -4.10
C GLN A 59 -6.30 0.60 -2.99
N ILE A 60 -6.70 -0.08 -1.91
CA ILE A 60 -7.34 0.57 -0.76
C ILE A 60 -6.43 1.66 -0.18
N PHE A 61 -5.13 1.39 -0.05
CA PHE A 61 -4.17 2.36 0.46
C PHE A 61 -4.00 3.56 -0.46
N ARG A 62 -3.97 3.37 -1.78
CA ARG A 62 -3.92 4.49 -2.74
C ARG A 62 -5.17 5.36 -2.66
N ASP A 63 -6.33 4.76 -2.48
CA ASP A 63 -7.61 5.46 -2.42
C ASP A 63 -7.86 6.17 -1.08
N THR A 64 -7.37 5.59 0.03
CA THR A 64 -7.73 6.04 1.39
C THR A 64 -6.55 6.49 2.25
N ARG A 65 -5.31 6.22 1.82
CA ARG A 65 -4.07 6.30 2.63
C ARG A 65 -4.15 5.53 3.95
N SER A 66 -5.06 4.56 4.05
CA SER A 66 -5.26 3.73 5.24
C SER A 66 -4.94 2.26 4.93
N VAL A 67 -4.37 1.58 5.92
CA VAL A 67 -4.06 0.15 5.87
C VAL A 67 -5.12 -0.69 6.60
N GLY A 68 -5.87 -0.08 7.52
CA GLY A 68 -6.98 -0.70 8.24
C GLY A 68 -8.35 -0.37 7.65
N ARG A 69 -9.35 -1.22 7.87
CA ARG A 69 -10.74 -0.79 7.77
C ARG A 69 -10.96 0.26 8.85
N LYS A 70 -11.42 1.45 8.45
CA LYS A 70 -11.99 2.42 9.39
C LYS A 70 -13.17 1.72 10.09
N GLU A 71 -13.14 1.64 11.42
CA GLU A 71 -14.35 1.31 12.17
C GLU A 71 -15.37 2.39 11.83
N ASP A 72 -16.50 1.97 11.27
CA ASP A 72 -17.49 2.86 10.69
C ASP A 72 -18.09 3.74 11.79
N THR A 73 -17.58 4.95 11.94
CA THR A 73 -18.40 6.09 12.36
C THR A 73 -18.75 6.86 11.09
N GLY A 74 -19.62 6.24 10.27
CA GLY A 74 -20.50 6.80 9.25
C GLY A 74 -20.17 8.17 8.63
N LEU A 75 -18.94 8.42 8.18
CA LEU A 75 -18.61 9.64 7.46
C LEU A 75 -17.75 9.34 6.23
N THR A 76 -18.43 9.26 5.09
CA THR A 76 -17.85 9.20 3.75
C THR A 76 -17.25 10.56 3.41
N THR A 77 -16.07 10.87 3.93
CA THR A 77 -15.34 12.07 3.50
C THR A 77 -14.63 11.74 2.20
N LYS A 78 -15.29 12.00 1.07
CA LYS A 78 -14.59 12.14 -0.22
C LYS A 78 -13.56 13.26 -0.07
N PRO A 79 -12.33 13.13 -0.58
CA PRO A 79 -11.38 14.23 -0.56
C PRO A 79 -11.92 15.37 -1.42
N THR A 80 -12.22 16.48 -0.77
CA THR A 80 -12.63 17.73 -1.42
C THR A 80 -11.44 18.23 -2.26
N PRO A 81 -11.67 18.80 -3.47
CA PRO A 81 -10.60 19.33 -4.33
C PRO A 81 -9.68 20.34 -3.62
N GLU A 82 -10.16 20.98 -2.57
CA GLU A 82 -9.42 21.90 -1.70
C GLU A 82 -8.25 21.23 -0.94
N LEU A 83 -8.41 19.96 -0.53
CA LEU A 83 -7.34 19.20 0.11
C LEU A 83 -6.27 18.78 -0.92
N THR A 84 -6.70 18.48 -2.14
CA THR A 84 -5.80 18.12 -3.25
C THR A 84 -4.94 19.30 -3.68
N GLU A 85 -5.51 20.51 -3.74
CA GLU A 85 -4.79 21.73 -4.10
C GLU A 85 -3.81 22.18 -3.00
N ASN A 86 -4.19 22.08 -1.72
CA ASN A 86 -3.29 22.37 -0.61
C ASN A 86 -2.05 21.47 -0.60
N VAL A 87 -2.22 20.17 -0.85
CA VAL A 87 -1.08 19.23 -0.97
C VAL A 87 -0.21 19.57 -2.18
N ARG A 88 -0.80 20.05 -3.28
CA ARG A 88 -0.08 20.47 -4.49
C ARG A 88 0.77 21.72 -4.25
N GLN A 89 0.27 22.68 -3.46
CA GLN A 89 1.03 23.88 -3.06
C GLN A 89 2.20 23.52 -2.15
N ILE A 90 1.98 22.65 -1.14
CA ILE A 90 3.04 22.21 -0.23
C ILE A 90 4.18 21.49 -0.97
N MET A 91 3.88 20.75 -2.03
CA MET A 91 4.91 20.09 -2.86
C MET A 91 5.69 21.04 -3.78
N ASN A 92 5.16 22.23 -4.10
CA ASN A 92 5.83 23.21 -4.97
C ASN A 92 6.55 24.33 -4.18
N ASP A 93 6.22 24.53 -2.91
CA ASP A 93 6.85 25.51 -2.00
C ASP A 93 8.08 24.97 -1.23
N ALA A 94 8.54 23.76 -1.55
CA ALA A 94 9.83 23.27 -1.05
C ALA A 94 10.98 23.84 -1.92
N PRO A 95 11.95 24.57 -1.35
CA PRO A 95 13.06 25.19 -2.10
C PRO A 95 14.05 24.18 -2.69
#